data_AF-A0A0B7NPN4-F1
#
_entry.id   AF-A0A0B7NPN4-F1
#
_cell.length_a   1.000
_cell.length_b   1.000
_cell.length_c   1.000
_cell.angle_alpha   90.00
_cell.angle_beta   90.00
_cell.angle_gamma   90.00
#
_symmetry.space_group_name_H-M   'P 1'
#
loop_
_entity.id
_entity.type
_entity.pdbx_description
1 polymer ?
#
loop_
_entity_poly.entity_id
_entity_poly.type
_entity_poly.pdbx_seq_one_letter_code
_entity_poly.pdbx_strand_id
1 'polypeptide(L)'
;MSPPLSLPAHLRLRPASWRLFWSLELPAKAFTPWWCLLHDRMGHRSWLNRIVPDKVPSPLCALCGVDAEDLYHFVVGCPLKADYWRDVVFLLSLQDLLPSSLAIWTALTSFCSLDMVELDDDALVALGAGFATLWTYHWRSVIDAEPWIPSAVFNMVQHDHH
;
A
#
# COMPACT_ATOMS: atom_id res chain seq x y z
N MET A 1 1.71 18.70 -0.07
CA MET A 1 1.34 18.20 1.26
C MET A 1 2.45 17.27 1.70
N SER A 2 3.05 17.47 2.88
CA SER A 2 4.09 16.55 3.39
C SER A 2 3.46 15.18 3.70
N PRO A 3 4.11 14.05 3.43
CA PRO A 3 3.51 12.74 3.63
C PRO A 3 3.36 12.47 5.14
N PRO A 4 2.18 12.07 5.64
CA PRO A 4 2.13 11.32 6.89
C PRO A 4 2.83 9.98 6.57
N LEU A 5 3.99 9.62 7.13
CA LEU A 5 4.29 9.55 8.54
C LEU A 5 5.81 9.40 8.76
N SER A 6 6.48 10.26 9.55
CA SER A 6 7.87 10.09 10.09
C SER A 6 7.89 10.09 11.64
N LEU A 7 8.10 8.94 12.31
CA LEU A 7 7.88 8.77 13.76
C LEU A 7 8.78 7.67 14.34
N PRO A 8 9.18 7.89 15.60
CA PRO A 8 8.90 6.93 16.66
C PRO A 8 8.31 7.60 17.93
N ALA A 9 7.23 7.04 18.47
CA ALA A 9 7.10 6.84 19.92
C ALA A 9 6.47 5.45 20.12
N HIS A 10 7.34 4.44 20.01
CA HIS A 10 7.10 2.99 19.86
C HIS A 10 6.10 2.56 18.75
N LEU A 11 6.20 3.27 17.61
CA LEU A 11 5.75 2.89 16.27
C LEU A 11 4.23 2.80 16.05
N ARG A 12 3.63 3.98 16.31
CA ARG A 12 2.49 4.65 15.63
C ARG A 12 1.11 4.02 15.75
N LEU A 13 0.98 2.71 15.66
CA LEU A 13 -0.26 2.02 15.96
C LEU A 13 -0.43 1.84 17.48
N ARG A 14 -1.68 1.85 17.95
CA ARG A 14 -2.00 1.53 19.34
C ARG A 14 -1.64 0.05 19.62
N PRO A 15 -1.30 -0.34 20.86
CA PRO A 15 -1.02 -1.75 21.18
C PRO A 15 -2.15 -2.70 20.79
N ALA A 16 -3.42 -2.25 20.84
CA ALA A 16 -4.57 -3.02 20.37
C ALA A 16 -4.51 -3.28 18.85
N SER A 17 -4.23 -2.25 18.04
CA SER A 17 -4.05 -2.37 16.60
C SER A 17 -2.87 -3.27 16.25
N TRP A 18 -1.78 -3.22 17.01
CA TRP A 18 -0.68 -4.17 16.82
C TRP A 18 -1.13 -5.61 17.12
N ARG A 19 -1.81 -5.86 18.23
CA ARG A 19 -2.35 -7.20 18.54
C ARG A 19 -3.26 -7.72 17.44
N LEU A 20 -4.13 -6.85 16.90
CA LEU A 20 -4.97 -7.16 15.75
C LEU A 20 -4.12 -7.54 14.54
N PHE A 21 -3.16 -6.69 14.14
CA PHE A 21 -2.28 -6.97 13.01
C PHE A 21 -1.53 -8.31 13.13
N TRP A 22 -1.08 -8.64 14.35
CA TRP A 22 -0.40 -9.92 14.63
C TRP A 22 -1.36 -11.12 14.68
N SER A 23 -2.66 -10.91 14.89
CA SER A 23 -3.67 -11.97 14.89
C SER A 23 -4.29 -12.23 13.53
N LEU A 24 -4.16 -11.32 12.57
CA LEU A 24 -4.68 -11.51 11.21
C LEU A 24 -4.02 -12.74 10.56
N GLU A 25 -4.82 -13.55 9.87
CA GLU A 25 -4.35 -14.71 9.10
C GLU A 25 -3.70 -14.29 7.78
N LEU A 26 -2.66 -13.46 7.86
CA LEU A 26 -1.92 -12.97 6.70
C LEU A 26 -0.81 -13.94 6.30
N PRO A 27 -0.70 -14.30 5.01
CA PRO A 27 0.48 -15.02 4.55
C PRO A 27 1.72 -14.12 4.66
N ALA A 28 2.90 -14.72 4.85
CA ALA A 28 4.15 -13.99 5.04
C ALA A 28 4.45 -12.96 3.92
N LYS A 29 4.00 -13.27 2.68
CA LYS A 29 4.11 -12.39 1.51
C LYS A 29 3.33 -11.08 1.65
N ALA A 30 2.24 -11.06 2.42
CA ALA A 30 1.43 -9.88 2.69
C ALA A 30 1.85 -9.19 3.99
N PHE A 31 2.23 -9.98 4.99
CA PHE A 31 2.68 -9.48 6.28
C PHE A 31 3.90 -8.55 6.16
N THR A 32 4.94 -8.98 5.43
CA THR A 32 6.22 -8.26 5.39
C THR A 32 6.10 -6.87 4.74
N PRO A 33 5.48 -6.71 3.56
CA PRO A 33 5.28 -5.39 2.96
C PRO A 33 4.44 -4.49 3.88
N TRP A 34 3.34 -5.00 4.44
CA TRP A 34 2.46 -4.20 5.30
C TRP A 34 3.16 -3.74 6.56
N TRP A 35 3.95 -4.61 7.19
CA TRP A 35 4.81 -4.22 8.31
C TRP A 35 5.78 -3.10 7.91
N CYS A 36 6.45 -3.21 6.75
CA CYS A 36 7.33 -2.16 6.25
C CYS A 36 6.60 -0.83 6.03
N LEU A 37 5.35 -0.86 5.53
CA LEU A 37 4.51 0.32 5.38
C LEU A 37 4.23 1.00 6.74
N LEU A 38 3.76 0.23 7.72
CA LEU A 38 3.41 0.73 9.05
C LEU A 38 4.62 1.35 9.78
N HIS A 39 5.83 0.88 9.43
CA HIS A 39 7.07 1.38 10.00
C HIS A 39 7.77 2.47 9.17
N ASP A 40 7.22 2.90 8.03
CA ASP A 40 7.88 3.84 7.09
C ASP A 40 9.29 3.33 6.69
N ARG A 41 9.35 2.03 6.36
CA ARG A 41 10.58 1.31 5.96
C ARG A 41 10.54 0.89 4.50
N MET A 42 9.68 1.53 3.71
CA MET A 42 9.48 1.24 2.31
C MET A 42 10.52 1.97 1.46
N GLY A 43 11.15 1.25 0.54
CA GLY A 43 12.11 1.84 -0.39
C GLY A 43 11.46 2.63 -1.53
N HIS A 44 10.62 3.62 -1.24
CA HIS A 44 10.00 4.44 -2.30
C HIS A 44 11.04 5.31 -3.04
N ARG A 45 10.76 5.73 -4.28
CA ARG A 45 11.80 6.35 -5.14
C ARG A 45 12.41 7.63 -4.57
N SER A 46 11.65 8.48 -3.88
CA SER A 46 12.24 9.66 -3.24
C SER A 46 13.29 9.30 -2.18
N TRP A 47 13.06 8.22 -1.43
CA TRP A 47 14.04 7.72 -0.46
C TRP A 47 15.26 7.12 -1.16
N LEU A 48 15.05 6.27 -2.17
CA LEU A 48 16.14 5.65 -2.92
C LEU A 48 17.00 6.67 -3.66
N ASN A 49 16.39 7.69 -4.28
CA ASN A 49 17.13 8.78 -4.93
C ASN A 49 18.05 9.52 -3.96
N ARG A 50 17.61 9.69 -2.71
CA ARG A 50 18.42 10.33 -1.66
C ARG A 50 19.58 9.45 -1.17
N ILE A 51 19.36 8.14 -1.03
CA ILE A 51 20.34 7.22 -0.40
C ILE A 51 21.29 6.58 -1.41
N VAL A 52 20.83 6.34 -2.64
CA VAL A 52 21.59 5.72 -3.74
C VAL A 52 21.35 6.45 -5.07
N PRO A 53 21.70 7.75 -5.17
CA PRO A 53 21.42 8.59 -6.35
C PRO A 53 22.01 8.03 -7.65
N ASP A 54 23.15 7.35 -7.60
CA ASP A 54 23.79 6.74 -8.77
C ASP A 54 22.93 5.65 -9.42
N LYS A 55 22.11 4.95 -8.62
CA LYS A 55 21.19 3.89 -9.10
C LYS A 55 19.79 4.43 -9.37
N VAL A 56 19.37 5.44 -8.62
CA VAL A 56 18.04 6.05 -8.73
C VAL A 56 18.22 7.55 -8.96
N PRO A 57 18.44 8.00 -10.20
CA PRO A 57 18.83 9.39 -10.49
C PRO A 57 17.70 10.40 -10.33
N SER A 58 16.44 9.93 -10.25
CA SER A 58 15.25 10.79 -10.13
C SER A 58 14.30 10.28 -9.05
N PRO A 59 13.71 11.19 -8.23
CA PRO A 59 12.70 10.84 -7.23
C PRO A 59 11.30 10.62 -7.84
N LEU A 60 11.11 10.93 -9.13
CA LEU A 60 9.83 10.75 -9.82
C LEU A 60 9.38 9.29 -9.78
N CYS A 61 8.08 9.08 -9.62
CA CYS A 61 7.45 7.77 -9.65
C CYS A 61 7.79 7.03 -10.94
N ALA A 62 8.24 5.78 -10.82
CA ALA A 62 8.60 4.96 -11.99
C ALA A 62 7.40 4.63 -12.89
N LEU A 63 6.19 4.68 -12.33
CA LEU A 63 4.98 4.28 -13.05
C LEU A 63 4.34 5.46 -13.79
N CYS A 64 4.03 6.55 -13.09
CA CYS A 64 3.40 7.71 -13.74
C CYS A 64 4.40 8.72 -14.29
N GLY A 65 5.62 8.81 -13.74
CA GLY A 65 6.63 9.79 -14.15
C GLY A 65 6.29 11.26 -13.86
N VAL A 66 5.18 11.55 -13.19
CA VAL A 66 4.67 12.92 -12.98
C VAL A 66 5.15 13.50 -11.65
N ASP A 67 4.85 12.82 -10.54
CA ASP A 67 5.15 13.30 -9.19
C ASP A 67 6.31 12.55 -8.55
N ALA A 68 6.97 13.19 -7.58
CA ALA A 68 7.94 12.52 -6.71
C ALA A 68 7.25 11.43 -5.88
N GLU A 69 7.82 10.23 -5.84
CA GLU A 69 7.22 9.11 -5.11
C GLU A 69 7.68 9.12 -3.65
N ASP A 70 6.83 9.68 -2.79
CA ASP A 70 6.88 9.47 -1.35
C ASP A 70 6.07 8.23 -0.93
N LEU A 71 6.00 7.94 0.37
CA LEU A 71 5.27 6.77 0.87
C LEU A 71 3.78 6.77 0.48
N TYR A 72 3.12 7.93 0.53
CA TYR A 72 1.71 8.05 0.15
C TYR A 72 1.53 7.79 -1.35
N HIS A 73 2.36 8.41 -2.19
CA HIS A 73 2.35 8.20 -3.63
C HIS A 73 2.71 6.76 -4.00
N PHE A 74 3.62 6.14 -3.25
CA PHE A 74 3.99 4.74 -3.41
C PHE A 74 2.78 3.82 -3.24
N VAL A 75 1.90 4.08 -2.27
CA VAL A 75 0.77 3.18 -1.96
C VAL A 75 -0.48 3.57 -2.73
N VAL A 76 -0.95 4.81 -2.66
CA VAL A 76 -2.28 5.22 -3.16
C VAL A 76 -2.29 6.50 -4.01
N GLY A 77 -1.23 7.32 -3.95
CA GLY A 77 -1.23 8.64 -4.58
C GLY A 77 -0.87 8.63 -6.06
N CYS A 78 -0.27 7.55 -6.57
CA CYS A 78 -0.07 7.37 -8.01
C CYS A 78 -1.40 7.08 -8.71
N PRO A 79 -1.77 7.77 -9.82
CA PRO A 79 -3.04 7.52 -10.52
C PRO A 79 -3.24 6.05 -10.93
N LEU A 80 -2.18 5.39 -11.42
CA LEU A 80 -2.22 3.98 -11.82
C LEU A 80 -2.49 3.03 -10.63
N LYS A 81 -2.00 3.39 -9.44
CA LYS A 81 -2.25 2.63 -8.21
C LYS A 81 -3.62 2.98 -7.61
N ALA A 82 -4.07 4.22 -7.76
CA ALA A 82 -5.41 4.64 -7.35
C ALA A 82 -6.49 3.90 -8.14
N ASP A 83 -6.29 3.70 -9.45
CA ASP A 83 -7.17 2.89 -10.29
C ASP A 83 -7.19 1.43 -9.83
N TYR A 84 -6.02 0.83 -9.59
CA TYR A 84 -5.91 -0.52 -9.02
C TYR A 84 -6.68 -0.65 -7.69
N TRP A 85 -6.51 0.30 -6.77
CA TRP A 85 -7.22 0.25 -5.49
C TRP A 85 -8.72 0.40 -5.63
N ARG A 86 -9.20 1.19 -6.60
CA ARG A 86 -10.63 1.31 -6.89
C ARG A 86 -11.20 -0.05 -7.29
N ASP A 87 -10.49 -0.79 -8.15
CA ASP A 87 -10.90 -2.12 -8.58
C ASP A 87 -10.90 -3.11 -7.39
N VAL A 88 -9.84 -3.12 -6.58
CA VAL A 88 -9.74 -3.96 -5.37
C VAL A 88 -10.87 -3.66 -4.39
N VAL A 89 -11.11 -2.39 -4.07
CA VAL A 89 -12.16 -1.98 -3.14
C VAL A 89 -13.55 -2.38 -3.66
N PHE A 90 -13.78 -2.26 -4.97
CA PHE A 90 -15.02 -2.71 -5.60
C PHE A 90 -15.19 -4.24 -5.53
N LEU A 91 -14.13 -5.00 -5.80
CA LEU A 91 -14.13 -6.47 -5.67
C LEU A 91 -14.48 -6.92 -4.25
N LEU A 92 -13.98 -6.20 -3.24
CA LEU A 92 -14.22 -6.48 -1.83
C LEU A 92 -15.57 -5.93 -1.33
N SER A 93 -16.35 -5.27 -2.18
CA SER A 93 -17.60 -4.59 -1.79
C SER A 93 -17.40 -3.53 -0.68
N LEU A 94 -16.24 -2.87 -0.66
CA LEU A 94 -15.86 -1.86 0.35
C LEU A 94 -15.98 -0.41 -0.17
N GLN A 95 -16.56 -0.18 -1.35
CA GLN A 95 -16.58 1.13 -2.01
C GLN A 95 -17.26 2.24 -1.20
N ASP A 96 -18.26 1.91 -0.40
CA ASP A 96 -18.94 2.89 0.46
C ASP A 96 -18.08 3.26 1.67
N LEU A 97 -17.28 2.31 2.17
CA LEU A 97 -16.41 2.48 3.33
C LEU A 97 -15.07 3.15 2.96
N LEU A 98 -14.54 2.82 1.77
CA LEU A 98 -13.22 3.24 1.28
C LEU A 98 -13.31 3.98 -0.06
N PRO A 99 -14.05 5.10 -0.16
CA PRO A 99 -14.40 5.73 -1.44
C PRO A 99 -13.25 6.50 -2.12
N SER A 100 -12.08 6.62 -1.48
CA SER A 100 -10.98 7.46 -1.97
C SER A 100 -9.61 6.92 -1.59
N SER A 101 -8.57 7.34 -2.30
CA SER A 101 -7.16 7.05 -1.97
C SER A 101 -6.83 7.38 -0.50
N LEU A 102 -7.38 8.48 0.03
CA LEU A 102 -7.18 8.86 1.42
C LEU A 102 -7.86 7.89 2.40
N ALA A 103 -9.05 7.40 2.05
CA ALA A 103 -9.76 6.40 2.86
C ALA A 103 -9.00 5.06 2.89
N ILE A 104 -8.53 4.62 1.73
CA ILE A 104 -7.70 3.40 1.60
C ILE A 104 -6.40 3.55 2.39
N TRP A 105 -5.71 4.68 2.25
CA TRP A 105 -4.52 5.00 3.02
C TRP A 105 -4.78 4.94 4.54
N THR A 106 -5.90 5.52 4.98
CA THR A 106 -6.31 5.52 6.38
C THR A 106 -6.56 4.10 6.86
N ALA A 107 -7.28 3.28 6.09
CA ALA A 107 -7.52 1.87 6.42
C ALA A 107 -6.20 1.09 6.54
N LEU A 108 -5.29 1.23 5.59
CA LEU A 108 -3.99 0.53 5.60
C LEU A 108 -3.06 0.98 6.73
N THR A 109 -3.20 2.21 7.23
CA THR A 109 -2.26 2.77 8.23
C THR A 109 -2.83 2.92 9.63
N SER A 110 -4.15 2.73 9.80
CA SER A 110 -4.84 2.86 11.09
C SER A 110 -5.80 1.71 11.42
N PHE A 111 -6.15 0.87 10.42
CA PHE A 111 -7.17 -0.18 10.50
C PHE A 111 -8.60 0.35 10.73
N CYS A 112 -8.81 1.63 10.40
CA CYS A 112 -10.10 2.30 10.49
C CYS A 112 -10.46 3.00 9.17
N SER A 113 -11.76 3.23 8.95
CA SER A 113 -12.24 4.15 7.92
C SER A 113 -11.95 5.61 8.30
N LEU A 114 -12.27 6.55 7.40
CA LEU A 114 -12.17 7.99 7.69
C LEU A 114 -13.09 8.42 8.85
N ASP A 115 -14.22 7.73 9.03
CA ASP A 115 -15.17 7.97 10.11
C ASP A 115 -14.82 7.21 11.40
N MET A 116 -13.59 6.69 11.49
CA MET A 116 -13.06 5.96 12.65
C MET A 116 -13.81 4.64 12.95
N VAL A 117 -14.47 4.06 11.94
CA VAL A 117 -15.06 2.72 12.03
C VAL A 117 -13.94 1.69 11.88
N GLU A 118 -13.78 0.80 12.85
CA GLU A 118 -12.82 -0.31 12.76
C GLU A 118 -13.25 -1.27 11.64
N LEU A 119 -12.29 -1.65 10.79
CA LEU A 119 -12.52 -2.66 9.78
C LEU A 119 -12.48 -4.04 10.44
N ASP A 120 -13.33 -4.94 9.96
CA ASP A 120 -13.27 -6.34 10.38
C ASP A 120 -12.02 -7.06 9.84
N ASP A 121 -11.73 -8.22 10.44
CA ASP A 121 -10.54 -9.01 10.15
C ASP A 121 -10.50 -9.44 8.67
N ASP A 122 -11.64 -9.79 8.07
CA ASP A 122 -11.73 -10.23 6.68
C ASP A 122 -11.37 -9.08 5.72
N ALA A 123 -11.90 -7.88 5.95
CA ALA A 123 -11.57 -6.68 5.19
C ALA A 123 -10.09 -6.33 5.34
N LEU A 124 -9.51 -6.45 6.54
CA LEU A 124 -8.09 -6.20 6.78
C LEU A 124 -7.21 -7.24 6.08
N VAL A 125 -7.53 -8.53 6.17
CA VAL A 125 -6.81 -9.59 5.45
C VAL A 125 -6.83 -9.33 3.95
N ALA A 126 -8.00 -8.96 3.41
CA ALA A 126 -8.16 -8.65 2.01
C ALA A 126 -7.36 -7.42 1.55
N LEU A 127 -7.39 -6.33 2.33
CA LEU A 127 -6.56 -5.15 2.08
C LEU A 127 -5.07 -5.47 2.15
N GLY A 128 -4.66 -6.33 3.08
CA GLY A 128 -3.28 -6.82 3.19
C GLY A 128 -2.82 -7.60 1.96
N ALA A 129 -3.66 -8.50 1.46
CA ALA A 129 -3.40 -9.22 0.21
C ALA A 129 -3.34 -8.25 -0.99
N GLY A 130 -4.29 -7.32 -1.10
CA GLY A 130 -4.27 -6.28 -2.11
C GLY A 130 -3.00 -5.43 -2.07
N PHE A 131 -2.50 -5.10 -0.87
CA PHE A 131 -1.25 -4.38 -0.73
C PHE A 131 -0.03 -5.22 -1.12
N ALA A 132 0.00 -6.50 -0.76
CA ALA A 132 1.06 -7.42 -1.14
C ALA A 132 1.21 -7.55 -2.66
N THR A 133 0.09 -7.62 -3.36
CA THR A 133 0.05 -7.69 -4.83
C THR A 133 0.55 -6.39 -5.44
N LEU A 134 0.10 -5.22 -4.94
CA LEU A 134 0.61 -3.93 -5.38
C LEU A 134 2.12 -3.82 -5.18
N TRP A 135 2.61 -4.18 -4.00
CA TRP A 135 4.04 -4.16 -3.67
C TRP A 135 4.84 -5.03 -4.65
N THR A 136 4.42 -6.29 -4.83
CA THR A 136 5.08 -7.24 -5.72
C THR A 136 5.13 -6.71 -7.15
N TYR A 137 4.00 -6.22 -7.64
CA TYR A 137 3.88 -5.79 -9.03
C TYR A 137 4.62 -4.46 -9.28
N HIS A 138 4.59 -3.53 -8.33
CA HIS A 138 5.42 -2.33 -8.39
C HIS A 138 6.91 -2.69 -8.57
N TRP A 139 7.43 -3.63 -7.78
CA TRP A 139 8.83 -4.01 -7.88
C TRP A 139 9.17 -4.77 -9.16
N ARG A 140 8.27 -5.61 -9.68
CA ARG A 140 8.44 -6.19 -11.03
C ARG A 140 8.51 -5.11 -12.10
N SER A 141 7.65 -4.09 -12.04
CA SER A 141 7.70 -2.98 -12.99
C SER A 141 8.97 -2.14 -12.87
N VAL A 142 9.49 -1.95 -11.66
CA VAL A 142 10.69 -1.13 -11.43
C VAL A 142 11.99 -1.87 -11.70
N ILE A 143 12.09 -3.13 -11.32
CA ILE A 143 13.32 -3.93 -11.38
C ILE A 143 13.36 -4.75 -12.67
N ASP A 144 12.28 -5.46 -12.98
CA ASP A 144 12.21 -6.38 -14.12
C ASP A 144 11.70 -5.68 -15.40
N ALA A 145 11.39 -4.38 -15.31
CA ALA A 145 10.85 -3.54 -16.38
C ALA A 145 9.55 -4.09 -17.00
N GLU A 146 8.77 -4.86 -16.22
CA GLU A 146 7.46 -5.33 -16.66
C GLU A 146 6.47 -4.16 -16.74
N PRO A 147 5.68 -4.04 -17.83
CA PRO A 147 4.72 -2.96 -17.94
C PRO A 147 3.65 -3.06 -16.85
N TRP A 148 3.24 -1.92 -16.30
CA TRP A 148 2.12 -1.90 -15.35
C TRP A 148 0.80 -2.14 -16.10
N ILE A 149 0.20 -3.32 -15.90
CA ILE A 149 -1.08 -3.71 -16.52
C ILE A 149 -2.13 -3.87 -15.40
N PRO A 150 -3.02 -2.88 -15.16
CA PRO A 150 -3.97 -2.89 -14.05
C PRO A 150 -4.82 -4.17 -13.94
N SER A 151 -5.29 -4.69 -15.07
CA SER A 151 -6.08 -5.92 -15.13
C SER A 151 -5.30 -7.17 -14.72
N ALA A 152 -3.99 -7.23 -14.99
CA ALA A 152 -3.14 -8.34 -14.56
C ALA A 152 -2.94 -8.30 -13.03
N VAL A 153 -2.76 -7.12 -12.46
CA VAL A 153 -2.64 -6.93 -10.99
C VAL A 153 -3.93 -7.36 -10.30
N PHE A 154 -5.07 -6.95 -10.85
CA PHE A 154 -6.38 -7.30 -10.33
C PHE A 154 -6.65 -8.81 -10.37
N ASN A 155 -6.31 -9.48 -11.49
CA ASN A 155 -6.47 -10.92 -11.60
C ASN A 155 -5.60 -11.69 -10.59
N MET A 156 -4.44 -11.17 -10.19
CA MET A 156 -3.62 -11.80 -9.15
C MET A 156 -4.27 -11.74 -7.76
N VAL A 157 -4.98 -10.65 -7.45
CA VAL A 157 -5.78 -10.54 -6.21
C VAL A 157 -6.88 -11.61 -6.19
N GLN A 158 -7.57 -11.84 -7.31
CA GLN A 158 -8.61 -12.85 -7.40
C GLN A 158 -8.09 -14.29 -7.19
N HIS A 159 -6.90 -14.63 -7.69
CA HIS A 159 -6.33 -15.97 -7.51
C HIS A 159 -5.79 -16.24 -6.10
N ASP A 160 -5.46 -15.20 -5.33
CA ASP A 160 -4.99 -15.31 -3.95
C ASP A 160 -6.14 -15.34 -2.91
N HIS A 161 -7.38 -15.05 -3.35
CA HIS A 161 -8.60 -15.05 -2.52
C HIS A 161 -9.51 -16.29 -2.72
N HIS A 162 -9.05 -17.27 -3.50
CA HIS A 162 -9.68 -18.59 -3.68
C HIS A 162 -8.76 -19.71 -3.21
#